data_AF-A0A6B1G130-F1
#
_entry.id   AF-A0A6B1G130-F1
#
_cell.length_a   1.000
_cell.length_b   1.000
_cell.length_c   1.000
_cell.angle_alpha   90.00
_cell.angle_beta   90.00
_cell.angle_gamma   90.00
#
_symmetry.space_group_name_H-M   'P 1'
#
loop_
_entity.id
_entity.type
_entity.pdbx_description
1 polymer ?
#
loop_
_entity_poly.entity_id
_entity_poly.type
_entity_poly.pdbx_seq_one_letter_code
_entity_poly.pdbx_strand_id
1 'polypeptide(L)'
;MARPKLEIAMARCAGSALLAAIEIYNKPTVEYREQTFALLATNAWEILLKARLVQLGQGKIQTIYRRKSGSRQYERDKATGEPITISLSQAINRVGLPREVKANIQGIIETRNRAAHLGMLKPEVQDRILMFGTAGVQNFIKLSSKWFGETIDTPYLLPVGFVGHATSTRGNLPKGQRALINTLDNLARLPSGTSDPDFSVVMNVQIDIKPGLSGGGSVGITNDTNAPKFKVSDEEALAIFHATYNDLVAECRKRYPDFKQNFHFNTLMKTVKMDPNCAHERRLNPNKKKSSAQMFYNLDATFVKLDDAYKRMI
;
A
#
# COMPACT_ATOMS: atom_id res chain seq x y z
N MET A 1 8.21 -9.97 39.69
CA MET A 1 7.74 -8.87 38.82
C MET A 1 6.39 -8.38 39.33
N ALA A 2 6.20 -7.08 39.53
CA ALA A 2 4.89 -6.51 39.90
C ALA A 2 3.89 -6.72 38.76
N ARG A 3 2.63 -7.05 39.09
CA ARG A 3 1.58 -7.18 38.07
C ARG A 3 1.38 -5.84 37.36
N PRO A 4 1.26 -5.81 36.01
CA PRO A 4 1.02 -4.58 35.29
C PRO A 4 -0.32 -3.97 35.72
N LYS A 5 -0.43 -2.64 35.67
CA LYS A 5 -1.70 -1.95 35.90
C LYS A 5 -2.76 -2.47 34.91
N LEU A 6 -4.01 -2.54 35.35
CA LEU A 6 -5.11 -3.14 34.58
C LEU A 6 -5.26 -2.51 33.19
N GLU A 7 -5.19 -1.18 33.11
CA GLU A 7 -5.27 -0.45 31.85
C GLU A 7 -4.13 -0.81 30.88
N ILE A 8 -2.93 -1.08 31.39
CA ILE A 8 -1.78 -1.50 30.57
C ILE A 8 -2.01 -2.93 30.06
N ALA A 9 -2.47 -3.84 30.92
CA ALA A 9 -2.81 -5.21 30.51
C ALA A 9 -3.90 -5.23 29.43
N MET A 10 -4.92 -4.38 29.56
CA MET A 10 -5.96 -4.21 28.54
C MET A 10 -5.39 -3.61 27.24
N ALA A 11 -4.52 -2.60 27.32
CA ALA A 11 -3.88 -2.01 26.13
C ALA A 11 -3.02 -3.05 25.37
N ARG A 12 -2.27 -3.89 26.09
CA ARG A 12 -1.52 -5.00 25.48
C ARG A 12 -2.42 -6.03 24.80
N CYS A 13 -3.53 -6.39 25.44
CA CYS A 13 -4.55 -7.26 24.86
C CYS A 13 -5.15 -6.64 23.58
N ALA A 14 -5.43 -5.33 23.59
CA ALA A 14 -5.89 -4.60 22.42
C ALA A 14 -4.85 -4.63 21.29
N GLY A 15 -3.56 -4.47 21.61
CA GLY A 15 -2.45 -4.58 20.66
C GLY A 15 -2.36 -5.98 20.04
N SER A 16 -2.47 -7.04 20.85
CA SER A 16 -2.51 -8.43 20.35
C SER A 16 -3.71 -8.69 19.42
N ALA A 17 -4.89 -8.16 19.76
CA ALA A 17 -6.07 -8.26 18.90
C ALA A 17 -5.87 -7.52 17.57
N LEU A 18 -5.23 -6.34 17.58
CA LEU A 18 -4.92 -5.59 16.36
C LEU A 18 -3.89 -6.33 15.50
N LEU A 19 -2.86 -6.90 16.12
CA LEU A 19 -1.85 -7.70 15.42
C LEU A 19 -2.48 -8.89 14.71
N ALA A 20 -3.34 -9.64 15.39
CA ALA A 20 -4.09 -10.74 14.77
C ALA A 20 -4.94 -10.26 13.57
N ALA A 21 -5.54 -9.07 13.66
CA ALA A 21 -6.26 -8.46 12.55
C ALA A 21 -5.35 -8.19 11.34
N ILE A 22 -4.15 -7.65 11.57
CA ILE A 22 -3.21 -7.33 10.50
C ILE A 22 -2.63 -8.60 9.88
N GLU A 23 -2.29 -9.61 10.69
CA GLU A 23 -1.78 -10.88 10.20
C GLU A 23 -2.77 -11.57 9.27
N ILE A 24 -4.07 -11.60 9.62
CA ILE A 24 -5.08 -12.20 8.73
C ILE A 24 -5.25 -11.36 7.45
N TYR A 25 -5.20 -10.04 7.56
CA TYR A 25 -5.30 -9.15 6.41
C TYR A 25 -4.14 -9.37 5.42
N ASN A 26 -2.94 -9.64 5.94
CA ASN A 26 -1.74 -9.84 5.16
C ASN A 26 -1.63 -11.23 4.51
N LYS A 27 -2.64 -12.11 4.66
CA LYS A 27 -2.70 -13.41 3.97
C LYS A 27 -3.46 -13.26 2.65
N PRO A 28 -2.79 -13.18 1.49
CA PRO A 28 -3.45 -12.90 0.20
C PRO A 28 -4.39 -14.01 -0.28
N THR A 29 -4.19 -15.25 0.18
CA THR A 29 -5.03 -16.40 -0.19
C THR A 29 -6.36 -16.46 0.58
N VAL A 30 -6.55 -15.59 1.58
CA VAL A 30 -7.78 -15.56 2.38
C VAL A 30 -8.76 -14.57 1.77
N GLU A 31 -9.77 -15.07 1.05
CA GLU A 31 -10.79 -14.22 0.40
C GLU A 31 -11.65 -13.43 1.41
N TYR A 32 -11.78 -13.91 2.65
CA TYR A 32 -12.57 -13.29 3.72
C TYR A 32 -11.74 -12.38 4.64
N ARG A 33 -10.54 -11.98 4.20
CA ARG A 33 -9.56 -11.29 5.05
C ARG A 33 -10.01 -9.89 5.45
N GLU A 34 -10.69 -9.13 4.59
CA GLU A 34 -11.14 -7.77 4.91
C GLU A 34 -12.24 -7.77 5.98
N GLN A 35 -13.15 -8.75 5.90
CA GLN A 35 -14.23 -8.96 6.86
C GLN A 35 -13.67 -9.41 8.20
N THR A 36 -12.74 -10.36 8.19
CA THR A 36 -12.08 -10.86 9.40
C THR A 36 -11.26 -9.77 10.07
N PHE A 37 -10.52 -8.98 9.28
CA PHE A 37 -9.82 -7.79 9.75
C PHE A 37 -10.80 -6.81 10.42
N ALA A 38 -11.93 -6.49 9.79
CA ALA A 38 -12.87 -5.53 10.36
C ALA A 38 -13.46 -6.01 11.71
N LEU A 39 -13.73 -7.32 11.86
CA LEU A 39 -14.18 -7.91 13.12
C LEU A 39 -13.13 -7.77 14.23
N LEU A 40 -11.90 -8.21 13.95
CA LEU A 40 -10.81 -8.19 14.93
C LEU A 40 -10.37 -6.77 15.27
N ALA A 41 -10.25 -5.90 14.27
CA ALA A 41 -9.90 -4.49 14.46
C ALA A 41 -10.98 -3.74 15.25
N THR A 42 -12.26 -4.03 15.04
CA THR A 42 -13.35 -3.47 15.87
C THR A 42 -13.18 -3.85 17.33
N ASN A 43 -12.89 -5.13 17.61
CA ASN A 43 -12.65 -5.60 18.96
C ASN A 43 -11.40 -4.94 19.58
N ALA A 44 -10.30 -4.85 18.83
CA ALA A 44 -9.09 -4.17 19.27
C ALA A 44 -9.37 -2.71 19.67
N TRP A 45 -10.07 -1.95 18.84
CA TRP A 45 -10.49 -0.58 19.16
C TRP A 45 -11.37 -0.51 20.41
N GLU A 46 -12.32 -1.43 20.57
CA GLU A 46 -13.18 -1.45 21.75
C GLU A 46 -12.37 -1.66 23.04
N ILE A 47 -11.43 -2.61 23.03
CA ILE A 47 -10.56 -2.89 24.17
C ILE A 47 -9.65 -1.68 24.46
N LEU A 48 -9.04 -1.06 23.44
CA LEU A 48 -8.16 0.10 23.60
C LEU A 48 -8.91 1.30 24.23
N LEU A 49 -10.10 1.62 23.73
CA LEU A 49 -10.88 2.74 24.26
C LEU A 49 -11.38 2.46 25.68
N LYS A 50 -11.75 1.22 25.99
CA LYS A 50 -12.06 0.81 27.37
C LYS A 50 -10.84 0.96 28.28
N ALA A 51 -9.66 0.52 27.83
CA ALA A 51 -8.41 0.70 28.57
C ALA A 51 -8.17 2.19 28.86
N ARG A 52 -8.42 3.07 27.90
CA ARG A 52 -8.26 4.53 28.08
C ARG A 52 -9.24 5.08 29.11
N LEU A 53 -10.47 4.61 29.15
CA LEU A 53 -11.45 5.02 30.17
C LEU A 53 -11.10 4.49 31.56
N VAL A 54 -10.53 3.29 31.67
CA VAL A 54 -10.01 2.76 32.93
C VAL A 54 -8.83 3.61 33.41
N GLN A 55 -7.93 4.00 32.51
CA GLN A 55 -6.81 4.89 32.82
C GLN A 55 -7.28 6.26 33.33
N LEU A 56 -8.21 6.91 32.62
CA LEU A 56 -8.78 8.20 33.04
C LEU A 56 -9.54 8.09 34.38
N GLY A 57 -10.13 6.92 34.64
CA GLY A 57 -10.76 6.58 35.91
C GLY A 57 -9.82 6.05 36.99
N GLN A 58 -8.50 6.24 36.84
CA GLN A 58 -7.49 5.85 37.82
C GLN A 58 -7.44 4.34 38.12
N GLY A 59 -7.58 3.51 37.07
CA GLY A 59 -7.52 2.04 37.18
C GLY A 59 -8.82 1.37 37.60
N LYS A 60 -9.91 2.13 37.82
CA LYS A 60 -11.21 1.59 38.25
C LYS A 60 -11.96 0.95 37.09
N ILE A 61 -12.03 -0.38 37.07
CA ILE A 61 -12.76 -1.15 36.04
C ILE A 61 -14.25 -0.77 35.94
N GLN A 62 -14.85 -0.23 37.01
CA GLN A 62 -16.26 0.19 37.00
C GLN A 62 -16.55 1.34 36.03
N THR A 63 -15.53 2.06 35.56
CA THR A 63 -15.69 3.17 34.60
C THR A 63 -16.24 2.72 33.25
N ILE A 64 -16.01 1.44 32.89
CA ILE A 64 -16.49 0.82 31.67
C ILE A 64 -17.74 -0.04 31.88
N TYR A 65 -18.28 -0.12 33.09
CA TYR A 65 -19.52 -0.86 33.34
C TYR A 65 -20.74 -0.05 32.87
N ARG A 66 -21.68 -0.76 32.26
CA ARG A 66 -22.94 -0.20 31.81
C ARG A 66 -23.89 -0.08 33.00
N ARG A 67 -24.50 1.10 33.16
CA ARG A 67 -25.54 1.33 34.17
C ARG A 67 -26.90 1.06 33.57
N LYS A 68 -27.79 0.50 34.38
CA LYS A 68 -29.22 0.40 34.03
C LYS A 68 -29.79 1.81 33.83
N SER A 69 -30.65 1.96 32.83
CA SER A 69 -31.33 3.24 32.57
C SER A 69 -32.05 3.73 33.84
N GLY A 70 -31.83 5.00 34.20
CA GLY A 70 -32.44 5.62 35.39
C GLY A 70 -31.97 5.09 36.76
N SER A 71 -30.96 4.21 36.82
CA SER A 71 -30.51 3.59 38.06
C SER A 71 -29.01 3.73 38.31
N ARG A 72 -28.62 3.72 39.58
CA ARG A 72 -27.21 3.65 40.01
C ARG A 72 -26.61 2.25 39.88
N GLN A 73 -27.45 1.23 39.62
CA GLN A 73 -27.00 -0.15 39.48
C GLN A 73 -26.40 -0.44 38.11
N TYR A 74 -25.41 -1.34 38.09
CA TYR A 74 -24.84 -1.86 36.85
C TYR A 74 -25.74 -2.94 36.23
N GLU A 75 -25.77 -2.99 34.90
CA GLU A 75 -26.31 -4.12 34.16
C GLU A 75 -25.40 -5.33 34.38
N ARG A 76 -26.01 -6.52 34.50
CA ARG A 76 -25.30 -7.77 34.69
C ARG A 76 -25.77 -8.78 33.66
N ASP A 77 -24.83 -9.58 33.19
CA ASP A 77 -25.11 -10.71 32.31
C ASP A 77 -25.94 -11.75 33.08
N LYS A 78 -26.97 -12.30 32.43
CA LYS A 78 -27.93 -13.20 33.09
C LYS A 78 -27.34 -14.58 33.38
N ALA A 79 -26.37 -15.02 32.59
CA ALA A 79 -25.79 -16.36 32.70
C ALA A 79 -24.62 -16.38 33.70
N THR A 80 -23.74 -15.38 33.63
CA THR A 80 -22.50 -15.31 34.43
C THR A 80 -22.62 -14.43 35.67
N GLY A 81 -23.60 -13.51 35.69
CA GLY A 81 -23.73 -12.50 36.74
C GLY A 81 -22.69 -11.37 36.67
N GLU A 82 -21.79 -11.39 35.67
CA GLU A 82 -20.75 -10.38 35.53
C GLU A 82 -21.30 -9.02 35.04
N PRO A 83 -20.69 -7.88 35.44
CA PRO A 83 -21.10 -6.58 34.93
C PRO A 83 -20.92 -6.46 33.42
N ILE A 84 -21.97 -6.03 32.71
CA ILE A 84 -21.90 -5.78 31.28
C ILE A 84 -21.06 -4.52 31.04
N THR A 85 -20.11 -4.60 30.11
CA THR A 85 -19.29 -3.44 29.73
C THR A 85 -19.95 -2.60 28.64
N ILE A 86 -19.53 -1.34 28.54
CA ILE A 86 -19.97 -0.43 27.49
C ILE A 86 -19.57 -0.93 26.10
N SER A 87 -20.35 -0.62 25.07
CA SER A 87 -19.99 -0.94 23.68
C SER A 87 -18.92 0.01 23.12
N LEU A 88 -18.31 -0.34 21.98
CA LEU A 88 -17.43 0.55 21.23
C LEU A 88 -18.04 1.95 21.00
N SER A 89 -19.30 2.04 20.54
CA SER A 89 -19.95 3.34 20.30
C SER A 89 -20.06 4.18 21.58
N GLN A 90 -20.36 3.54 22.71
CA GLN A 90 -20.39 4.21 24.02
C GLN A 90 -18.98 4.65 24.45
N ALA A 91 -17.95 3.85 24.17
CA ALA A 91 -16.56 4.19 24.47
C ALA A 91 -16.06 5.38 23.63
N ILE A 92 -16.34 5.41 22.32
CA ILE A 92 -16.01 6.53 21.41
C ILE A 92 -16.55 7.86 21.95
N ASN A 93 -17.80 7.87 22.40
CA ASN A 93 -18.46 9.06 22.92
C ASN A 93 -17.85 9.55 24.24
N ARG A 94 -17.30 8.64 25.06
CA ARG A 94 -16.73 8.98 26.38
C ARG A 94 -15.25 9.37 26.33
N VAL A 95 -14.46 8.81 25.41
CA VAL A 95 -13.00 9.07 25.34
C VAL A 95 -12.68 10.44 24.76
N GLY A 96 -13.51 10.96 23.85
CA GLY A 96 -13.24 12.24 23.18
C GLY A 96 -12.14 12.13 22.12
N LEU A 97 -12.41 11.38 21.04
CA LEU A 97 -11.45 11.14 19.97
C LEU A 97 -11.40 12.27 18.92
N PRO A 98 -10.24 12.52 18.29
CA PRO A 98 -10.14 13.33 17.08
C PRO A 98 -11.09 12.81 15.99
N ARG A 99 -11.51 13.72 15.12
CA ARG A 99 -12.50 13.41 14.07
C ARG A 99 -11.99 12.34 13.12
N GLU A 100 -10.71 12.36 12.81
CA GLU A 100 -10.03 11.46 11.89
C GLU A 100 -10.07 10.02 12.43
N VAL A 101 -9.76 9.87 13.72
CA VAL A 101 -9.83 8.59 14.42
C VAL A 101 -11.26 8.07 14.46
N LYS A 102 -12.24 8.94 14.75
CA LYS A 102 -13.66 8.56 14.71
C LYS A 102 -14.06 8.08 13.32
N ALA A 103 -13.60 8.75 12.26
CA ALA A 103 -13.87 8.37 10.89
C ALA A 103 -13.23 7.02 10.53
N ASN A 104 -12.01 6.71 10.98
CA ASN A 104 -11.43 5.38 10.74
C ASN A 104 -12.26 4.30 11.43
N ILE A 105 -12.58 4.48 12.72
CA ILE A 105 -13.34 3.50 13.49
C ILE A 105 -14.74 3.30 12.88
N GLN A 106 -15.39 4.38 12.45
CA GLN A 106 -16.67 4.30 11.75
C GLN A 106 -16.56 3.53 10.43
N GLY A 107 -15.51 3.77 9.64
CA GLY A 107 -15.24 3.00 8.43
C GLY A 107 -15.06 1.49 8.70
N ILE A 108 -14.33 1.14 9.76
CA ILE A 108 -14.14 -0.26 10.19
C ILE A 108 -15.47 -0.88 10.66
N ILE A 109 -16.28 -0.17 11.44
CA ILE A 109 -17.61 -0.62 11.90
C ILE A 109 -18.55 -0.84 10.71
N GLU A 110 -18.57 0.07 9.75
CA GLU A 110 -19.41 -0.06 8.55
C GLU A 110 -18.99 -1.27 7.71
N THR A 111 -17.69 -1.48 7.54
CA THR A 111 -17.16 -2.69 6.91
C THR A 111 -17.61 -3.93 7.67
N ARG A 112 -17.48 -3.97 9.00
CA ARG A 112 -17.92 -5.10 9.84
C ARG A 112 -19.42 -5.38 9.69
N ASN A 113 -20.26 -4.35 9.81
CA ASN A 113 -21.72 -4.48 9.74
C ASN A 113 -22.14 -5.04 8.39
N ARG A 114 -21.46 -4.63 7.33
CA ARG A 114 -21.80 -5.02 5.96
C ARG A 114 -21.14 -6.32 5.52
N ALA A 115 -19.96 -6.64 6.05
CA ALA A 115 -19.29 -7.93 5.90
C ALA A 115 -20.18 -9.11 6.33
N ALA A 116 -20.98 -8.93 7.38
CA ALA A 116 -21.93 -9.94 7.85
C ALA A 116 -23.09 -10.21 6.87
N HIS A 117 -23.36 -9.29 5.94
CA HIS A 117 -24.55 -9.33 5.08
C HIS A 117 -24.24 -9.37 3.57
N LEU A 118 -23.02 -9.05 3.14
CA LEU A 118 -22.70 -8.82 1.72
C LEU A 118 -21.87 -9.92 1.04
N GLY A 119 -21.53 -11.00 1.74
CA GLY A 119 -20.68 -12.06 1.20
C GLY A 119 -19.27 -11.57 0.83
N MET A 120 -18.69 -12.12 -0.23
CA MET A 120 -17.37 -11.70 -0.73
C MET A 120 -17.41 -10.28 -1.29
N LEU A 121 -16.44 -9.46 -0.88
CA LEU A 121 -16.33 -8.07 -1.29
C LEU A 121 -15.64 -7.98 -2.65
N LYS A 122 -16.15 -7.12 -3.53
CA LYS A 122 -15.46 -6.86 -4.79
C LYS A 122 -14.18 -6.04 -4.55
N PRO A 123 -13.17 -6.19 -5.42
CA PRO A 123 -12.01 -5.32 -5.55
C PRO A 123 -12.18 -3.86 -5.12
N GLU A 124 -13.19 -3.18 -5.67
CA GLU A 124 -13.37 -1.75 -5.47
C GLU A 124 -13.68 -1.41 -4.01
N VAL A 125 -14.33 -2.32 -3.28
CA VAL A 125 -14.64 -2.16 -1.86
C VAL A 125 -13.40 -2.45 -1.03
N GLN A 126 -12.64 -3.50 -1.40
CA GLN A 126 -11.42 -3.91 -0.70
C GLN A 126 -10.38 -2.78 -0.69
N ASP A 127 -10.21 -2.05 -1.79
CA ASP A 127 -9.28 -0.91 -1.88
C ASP A 127 -9.61 0.20 -0.86
N ARG A 128 -10.90 0.56 -0.73
CA ARG A 128 -11.31 1.56 0.28
C ARG A 128 -11.11 1.04 1.70
N ILE A 129 -11.37 -0.25 1.93
CA ILE A 129 -11.14 -0.85 3.25
C ILE A 129 -9.65 -0.82 3.59
N LEU A 130 -8.75 -1.10 2.65
CA LEU A 130 -7.31 -1.00 2.86
C LEU A 130 -6.92 0.42 3.28
N MET A 131 -7.39 1.41 2.52
CA MET A 131 -7.15 2.84 2.74
C MET A 131 -7.58 3.30 4.15
N PHE A 132 -8.78 2.93 4.58
CA PHE A 132 -9.30 3.24 5.92
C PHE A 132 -8.66 2.40 7.02
N GLY A 133 -8.45 1.11 6.76
CA GLY A 133 -7.86 0.16 7.70
C GLY A 133 -6.42 0.54 8.06
N THR A 134 -5.62 0.91 7.06
CA THR A 134 -4.23 1.34 7.25
C THR A 134 -4.15 2.62 8.07
N ALA A 135 -4.99 3.62 7.77
CA ALA A 135 -5.08 4.85 8.55
C ALA A 135 -5.54 4.57 10.00
N GLY A 136 -6.53 3.70 10.18
CA GLY A 136 -6.99 3.27 11.50
C GLY A 136 -5.90 2.57 12.30
N VAL A 137 -5.13 1.67 11.68
CA VAL A 137 -4.01 0.99 12.33
C VAL A 137 -2.95 1.99 12.79
N GLN A 138 -2.54 2.94 11.95
CA GLN A 138 -1.57 3.96 12.36
C GLN A 138 -2.08 4.81 13.52
N ASN A 139 -3.33 5.27 13.44
CA ASN A 139 -3.93 6.08 14.50
C ASN A 139 -4.08 5.29 15.80
N PHE A 140 -4.35 3.98 15.73
CA PHE A 140 -4.35 3.10 16.90
C PHE A 140 -2.99 3.08 17.58
N ILE A 141 -1.92 2.84 16.83
CA ILE A 141 -0.55 2.75 17.39
C ILE A 141 -0.16 4.05 18.04
N LYS A 142 -0.41 5.18 17.35
CA LYS A 142 -0.14 6.52 17.88
C LYS A 142 -0.87 6.76 19.19
N LEU A 143 -2.15 6.41 19.28
CA LEU A 143 -2.92 6.56 20.51
C LEU A 143 -2.48 5.59 21.61
N SER A 144 -2.17 4.33 21.28
CA SER A 144 -1.67 3.34 22.24
C SER A 144 -0.35 3.82 22.87
N SER A 145 0.59 4.29 22.04
CA SER A 145 1.86 4.85 22.50
C SER A 145 1.63 6.12 23.33
N LYS A 146 0.82 7.07 22.84
CA LYS A 146 0.51 8.32 23.53
C LYS A 146 -0.17 8.11 24.89
N TRP A 147 -1.03 7.11 25.01
CA TRP A 147 -1.79 6.87 26.24
C TRP A 147 -1.06 5.98 27.23
N PHE A 148 -0.41 4.91 26.77
CA PHE A 148 0.12 3.86 27.65
C PHE A 148 1.64 3.72 27.63
N GLY A 149 2.33 4.41 26.70
CA GLY A 149 3.75 4.17 26.44
C GLY A 149 4.02 2.79 25.85
N GLU A 150 2.98 2.09 25.38
CA GLU A 150 3.07 0.76 24.79
C GLU A 150 3.18 0.92 23.27
N THR A 151 4.33 0.54 22.73
CA THR A 151 4.56 0.40 21.29
C THR A 151 4.17 -1.01 20.87
N ILE A 152 3.30 -1.11 19.85
CA ILE A 152 3.03 -2.39 19.21
C ILE A 152 4.21 -2.66 18.27
N ASP A 153 5.13 -3.50 18.74
CA ASP A 153 6.33 -3.87 18.01
C ASP A 153 5.96 -4.92 16.95
N THR A 154 5.68 -4.45 15.74
CA THR A 154 5.32 -5.33 14.63
C THR A 154 5.94 -4.82 13.33
N PRO A 155 6.46 -5.69 12.46
CA PRO A 155 6.89 -5.30 11.12
C PRO A 155 5.64 -5.06 10.27
N TYR A 156 5.01 -3.90 10.40
CA TYR A 156 3.78 -3.59 9.67
C TYR A 156 4.02 -3.65 8.16
N LEU A 157 3.27 -4.49 7.43
CA LEU A 157 3.11 -4.29 6.00
C LEU A 157 1.63 -4.34 5.62
N LEU A 158 0.99 -3.16 5.64
CA LEU A 158 -0.26 -2.90 4.92
C LEU A 158 0.03 -2.09 3.64
N PRO A 159 0.72 -2.69 2.68
CA PRO A 159 0.36 -2.53 1.28
C PRO A 159 0.64 -3.85 0.56
N VAL A 160 -0.38 -4.71 0.47
CA VAL A 160 -0.23 -6.11 0.07
C VAL A 160 -0.04 -6.17 -1.45
N GLY A 161 1.18 -5.96 -1.93
CA GLY A 161 1.51 -5.44 -3.26
C GLY A 161 0.80 -6.06 -4.46
N PHE A 162 -0.23 -5.39 -4.99
CA PHE A 162 -0.68 -5.35 -6.39
C PHE A 162 -1.63 -4.15 -6.51
N VAL A 163 -1.13 -2.97 -6.86
CA VAL A 163 -2.01 -1.92 -7.43
C VAL A 163 -2.46 -2.46 -8.79
N GLY A 164 -3.46 -3.34 -8.77
CA GLY A 164 -3.89 -4.17 -9.89
C GLY A 164 -5.40 -4.09 -10.13
N HIS A 165 -6.11 -3.16 -9.49
CA HIS A 165 -7.41 -2.72 -10.00
C HIS A 165 -7.19 -1.58 -11.01
N ALA A 166 -6.30 -1.85 -11.97
CA ALA A 166 -6.26 -1.08 -13.20
C ALA A 166 -7.66 -1.15 -13.81
N THR A 167 -8.33 0.00 -13.82
CA THR A 167 -9.59 0.25 -14.54
C THR A 167 -10.78 -0.61 -14.11
N SER A 168 -11.30 -0.41 -12.90
CA SER A 168 -12.71 -0.74 -12.65
C SER A 168 -13.60 0.34 -13.26
N THR A 169 -14.12 0.08 -14.47
CA THR A 169 -15.45 0.58 -14.81
C THR A 169 -16.36 0.25 -13.63
N ARG A 170 -17.24 1.17 -13.20
CA ARG A 170 -18.24 0.89 -12.16
C ARG A 170 -19.14 -0.25 -12.64
N GLY A 171 -18.69 -1.50 -12.54
CA GLY A 171 -19.50 -2.66 -12.80
C GLY A 171 -20.68 -2.67 -11.84
N ASN A 172 -21.72 -3.45 -12.15
CA ASN A 172 -22.88 -3.60 -11.29
C ASN A 172 -22.47 -4.11 -9.90
N LEU A 173 -22.24 -3.19 -8.97
CA LEU A 173 -22.05 -3.46 -7.54
C LEU A 173 -23.42 -3.69 -6.89
N PRO A 174 -23.57 -4.73 -6.06
CA PRO A 174 -24.76 -4.90 -5.23
C PRO A 174 -25.05 -3.63 -4.42
N LYS A 175 -26.34 -3.35 -4.19
CA LYS A 175 -26.80 -2.13 -3.48
C LYS A 175 -26.05 -1.89 -2.17
N GLY A 176 -25.83 -2.94 -1.38
CA GLY A 176 -25.13 -2.84 -0.10
C GLY A 176 -23.65 -2.48 -0.20
N GLN A 177 -22.94 -3.01 -1.20
CA GLN A 177 -21.52 -2.70 -1.44
C GLN A 177 -21.36 -1.27 -1.97
N ARG A 178 -22.26 -0.82 -2.85
CA ARG A 178 -22.30 0.57 -3.33
C ARG A 178 -22.53 1.57 -2.21
N ALA A 179 -23.44 1.25 -1.30
CA ALA A 179 -23.70 2.09 -0.13
C ALA A 179 -22.51 2.10 0.85
N LEU A 180 -21.72 1.01 0.95
CA LEU A 180 -20.48 1.01 1.73
C LEU A 180 -19.45 1.96 1.11
N ILE A 181 -19.19 1.85 -0.19
CA ILE A 181 -18.25 2.75 -0.89
C ILE A 181 -18.67 4.21 -0.71
N ASN A 182 -19.95 4.54 -0.91
CA ASN A 182 -20.43 5.91 -0.72
C ASN A 182 -20.19 6.41 0.72
N THR A 183 -20.37 5.54 1.71
CA THR A 183 -20.13 5.88 3.12
C THR A 183 -18.65 6.15 3.37
N LEU A 184 -17.76 5.29 2.87
CA LEU A 184 -16.31 5.45 2.98
C LEU A 184 -15.82 6.69 2.23
N ASP A 185 -16.27 6.92 1.00
CA ASP A 185 -15.92 8.10 0.21
C ASP A 185 -16.38 9.39 0.91
N ASN A 186 -17.57 9.39 1.52
CA ASN A 186 -18.06 10.54 2.30
C ASN A 186 -17.21 10.79 3.55
N LEU A 187 -16.79 9.73 4.25
CA LEU A 187 -15.89 9.85 5.39
C LEU A 187 -14.51 10.37 4.96
N ALA A 188 -14.02 9.97 3.79
CA ALA A 188 -12.72 10.41 3.25
C ALA A 188 -12.72 11.89 2.82
N ARG A 189 -13.87 12.39 2.33
CA ARG A 189 -14.05 13.78 1.87
C ARG A 189 -14.33 14.78 2.99
N LEU A 190 -14.41 14.32 4.24
CA LEU A 190 -14.66 15.20 5.37
C LEU A 190 -13.59 16.32 5.39
N PRO A 191 -13.98 17.61 5.28
CA PRO A 191 -13.02 18.70 5.14
C PRO A 191 -12.11 18.75 6.37
N SER A 192 -10.82 18.94 6.12
CA SER A 192 -9.71 19.15 7.05
C SER A 192 -9.89 20.43 7.90
N GLY A 193 -11.05 20.59 8.52
CA GLY A 193 -11.29 21.62 9.52
C GLY A 193 -10.67 21.13 10.82
N THR A 194 -9.60 21.80 11.24
CA THR A 194 -8.79 21.52 12.45
C THR A 194 -8.16 20.12 12.45
N SER A 195 -7.40 19.78 11.40
CA SER A 195 -6.62 18.55 11.38
C SER A 195 -5.53 18.60 12.44
N ASP A 196 -5.64 17.75 13.45
CA ASP A 196 -4.47 17.34 14.22
C ASP A 196 -3.53 16.67 13.18
N PRO A 197 -2.39 17.28 12.84
CA PRO A 197 -1.51 16.77 11.78
C PRO A 197 -0.98 15.37 12.10
N ASP A 198 -1.13 14.92 13.36
CA ASP A 198 -0.74 13.62 13.81
C ASP A 198 -1.68 12.50 13.36
N PHE A 199 -2.92 12.78 12.91
CA PHE A 199 -3.90 11.75 12.54
C PHE A 199 -4.43 11.85 11.11
N SER A 200 -4.57 10.70 10.46
CA SER A 200 -5.04 10.61 9.06
C SER A 200 -6.39 9.87 8.97
N VAL A 201 -7.31 10.35 8.14
CA VAL A 201 -8.60 9.64 7.85
C VAL A 201 -8.37 8.46 6.91
N VAL A 202 -7.48 8.64 5.94
CA VAL A 202 -7.20 7.69 4.87
C VAL A 202 -5.71 7.76 4.53
N MET A 203 -5.13 6.64 4.14
CA MET A 203 -3.81 6.61 3.54
C MET A 203 -3.83 5.91 2.19
N ASN A 204 -3.22 6.56 1.20
CA ASN A 204 -2.89 5.96 -0.09
C ASN A 204 -1.44 5.51 -0.03
N VAL A 205 -1.20 4.24 -0.35
CA VAL A 205 0.15 3.72 -0.50
C VAL A 205 0.41 3.49 -1.98
N GLN A 206 1.33 4.26 -2.55
CA GLN A 206 1.85 4.04 -3.89
C GLN A 206 3.18 3.32 -3.77
N ILE A 207 3.31 2.16 -4.44
CA ILE A 207 4.55 1.39 -4.50
C ILE A 207 5.05 1.45 -5.93
N ASP A 208 6.23 2.04 -6.13
CA ASP A 208 6.94 2.01 -7.40
C ASP A 208 8.01 0.91 -7.36
N ILE A 209 7.75 -0.22 -8.03
CA ILE A 209 8.71 -1.33 -8.14
C ILE A 209 9.65 -1.04 -9.31
N LYS A 210 10.86 -0.59 -9.01
CA LYS A 210 11.93 -0.44 -10.01
C LYS A 210 12.66 -1.79 -10.19
N PRO A 211 12.85 -2.28 -11.42
CA PRO A 211 13.69 -3.46 -11.66
C PRO A 211 15.10 -3.21 -11.11
N GLY A 212 15.62 -4.12 -10.29
CA GLY A 212 16.98 -4.03 -9.78
C GLY A 212 18.00 -4.24 -10.90
N LEU A 213 18.90 -3.26 -11.08
CA LEU A 213 20.12 -3.40 -11.89
C LEU A 213 21.12 -4.31 -11.16
N SER A 214 20.83 -5.61 -11.07
CA SER A 214 21.80 -6.60 -10.60
C SER A 214 21.35 -7.99 -11.01
N GLY A 215 21.91 -8.46 -12.13
CA GLY A 215 21.82 -9.84 -12.58
C GLY A 215 21.14 -9.99 -13.92
N GLY A 216 21.88 -9.72 -15.00
CA GLY A 216 21.84 -10.47 -16.28
C GLY A 216 20.49 -10.84 -16.91
N GLY A 217 19.38 -10.20 -16.53
CA GLY A 217 18.10 -10.36 -17.18
C GLY A 217 18.09 -9.43 -18.36
N SER A 218 18.37 -9.97 -19.55
CA SER A 218 18.10 -9.27 -20.79
C SER A 218 16.62 -8.85 -20.79
N VAL A 219 16.36 -7.55 -20.53
CA VAL A 219 15.06 -6.95 -20.83
C VAL A 219 14.98 -6.92 -22.35
N GLY A 220 14.57 -8.05 -22.93
CA GLY A 220 14.19 -8.10 -24.31
C GLY A 220 12.89 -7.31 -24.44
N ILE A 221 12.91 -6.24 -25.22
CA ILE A 221 11.69 -5.59 -25.71
C ILE A 221 11.02 -6.64 -26.60
N THR A 222 10.08 -7.39 -26.01
CA THR A 222 9.27 -8.37 -26.74
C THR A 222 8.15 -7.64 -27.48
N ASN A 223 7.95 -8.00 -28.75
CA ASN A 223 6.81 -7.54 -29.55
C ASN A 223 5.57 -8.40 -29.31
N ASP A 224 5.46 -9.04 -28.14
CA ASP A 224 4.33 -9.89 -27.82
C ASP A 224 3.08 -9.04 -27.53
N THR A 225 2.01 -9.31 -28.28
CA THR A 225 0.76 -8.53 -28.23
C THR A 225 0.07 -8.63 -26.86
N ASN A 226 0.43 -9.64 -26.06
CA ASN A 226 -0.06 -9.87 -24.70
C ASN A 226 0.91 -9.39 -23.59
N ALA A 227 2.05 -8.78 -23.94
CA ALA A 227 2.96 -8.26 -22.92
C ALA A 227 2.38 -6.99 -22.24
N PRO A 228 2.43 -6.89 -20.90
CA PRO A 228 2.05 -5.67 -20.21
C PRO A 228 2.93 -4.51 -20.68
N LYS A 229 2.31 -3.50 -21.29
CA LYS A 229 2.99 -2.30 -21.80
C LYS A 229 3.48 -1.44 -20.63
N PHE A 230 4.68 -1.70 -20.12
CA PHE A 230 5.35 -0.78 -19.22
C PHE A 230 5.77 0.47 -20.00
N LYS A 231 5.28 1.63 -19.59
CA LYS A 231 5.86 2.92 -20.01
C LYS A 231 7.16 3.09 -19.26
N VAL A 232 8.27 2.67 -19.88
CA VAL A 232 9.62 2.99 -19.41
C VAL A 232 9.75 4.51 -19.39
N SER A 233 10.11 5.07 -18.24
CA SER A 233 10.40 6.51 -18.14
C SER A 233 11.68 6.85 -18.92
N ASP A 234 11.82 8.08 -19.40
CA ASP A 234 13.03 8.51 -20.15
C ASP A 234 14.32 8.28 -19.35
N GLU A 235 14.26 8.37 -18.02
CA GLU A 235 15.38 8.13 -17.11
C GLU A 235 15.81 6.65 -17.08
N GLU A 236 14.85 5.73 -17.06
CA GLU A 236 15.10 4.27 -17.11
C GLU A 236 15.59 3.83 -18.49
N ALA A 237 15.07 4.44 -19.56
CA ALA A 237 15.57 4.20 -20.91
C ALA A 237 17.03 4.64 -21.04
N LEU A 238 17.42 5.78 -20.47
CA LEU A 238 18.81 6.25 -20.50
C LEU A 238 19.75 5.43 -19.61
N ALA A 239 19.25 4.73 -18.59
CA ALA A 239 20.06 3.78 -17.83
C ALA A 239 20.46 2.56 -18.68
N ILE A 240 19.55 2.09 -19.54
CA ILE A 240 19.80 0.96 -20.46
C ILE A 240 20.59 1.43 -21.70
N PHE A 241 20.13 2.50 -22.32
CA PHE A 241 20.71 3.12 -23.52
C PHE A 241 21.53 4.36 -23.11
N HIS A 242 22.67 4.12 -22.47
CA HIS A 242 23.49 5.20 -21.90
C HIS A 242 24.53 5.78 -22.89
N ALA A 243 24.82 5.07 -23.98
CA ALA A 243 25.89 5.45 -24.90
C ALA A 243 25.38 6.25 -26.11
N THR A 244 26.09 7.30 -26.49
CA THR A 244 25.88 7.99 -27.77
C THR A 244 26.60 7.26 -28.90
N TYR A 245 26.38 7.70 -30.15
CA TYR A 245 27.12 7.18 -31.30
C TYR A 245 28.63 7.37 -31.16
N ASN A 246 29.07 8.50 -30.57
CA ASN A 246 30.48 8.78 -30.37
C ASN A 246 31.09 7.84 -29.31
N ASP A 247 30.35 7.56 -28.24
CA ASP A 247 30.78 6.65 -27.19
C ASP A 247 30.89 5.21 -27.71
N LEU A 248 29.89 4.76 -28.47
CA LEU A 248 29.91 3.45 -29.15
C LEU A 248 31.12 3.32 -30.06
N VAL A 249 31.41 4.34 -30.87
CA VAL A 249 32.58 4.35 -31.76
C VAL A 249 33.89 4.34 -30.97
N ALA A 250 33.97 5.07 -29.85
CA ALA A 250 35.15 5.08 -29.00
C ALA A 250 35.40 3.69 -28.40
N GLU A 251 34.36 3.01 -27.96
CA GLU A 251 34.45 1.63 -27.44
C GLU A 251 34.76 0.61 -28.55
N CYS A 252 34.21 0.75 -29.76
CA CYS A 252 34.59 -0.09 -30.90
C CYS A 252 36.09 0.01 -31.22
N ARG A 253 36.68 1.22 -31.16
CA ARG A 253 38.13 1.42 -31.39
C ARG A 253 38.99 0.74 -30.33
N LYS A 254 38.48 0.62 -29.09
CA LYS A 254 39.18 -0.10 -28.01
C LYS A 254 39.02 -1.62 -28.14
N ARG A 255 37.86 -2.10 -28.56
CA ARG A 255 37.48 -3.53 -28.56
C ARG A 255 37.98 -4.31 -29.77
N TYR A 256 38.07 -3.68 -30.93
CA TYR A 256 38.38 -4.35 -32.20
C TYR A 256 39.61 -3.71 -32.88
N PRO A 257 40.73 -4.43 -33.05
CA PRO A 257 41.94 -3.92 -33.70
C PRO A 257 41.73 -3.53 -35.17
N ASP A 258 40.80 -4.21 -35.84
CA ASP A 258 40.48 -4.04 -37.25
C ASP A 258 39.34 -3.03 -37.50
N PHE A 259 38.87 -2.35 -36.45
CA PHE A 259 37.77 -1.41 -36.56
C PHE A 259 38.10 -0.22 -37.47
N LYS A 260 37.24 -0.01 -38.47
CA LYS A 260 37.23 1.18 -39.32
C LYS A 260 35.80 1.65 -39.52
N GLN A 261 35.56 2.96 -39.40
CA GLN A 261 34.29 3.59 -39.73
C GLN A 261 34.12 3.70 -41.25
N ASN A 262 33.88 2.56 -41.89
CA ASN A 262 33.74 2.43 -43.33
C ASN A 262 32.27 2.16 -43.71
N PHE A 263 32.02 1.93 -44.99
CA PHE A 263 30.69 1.58 -45.49
C PHE A 263 30.10 0.34 -44.80
N HIS A 264 30.94 -0.65 -44.48
CA HIS A 264 30.53 -1.88 -43.81
C HIS A 264 30.01 -1.60 -42.39
N PHE A 265 30.76 -0.84 -41.57
CA PHE A 265 30.31 -0.40 -40.24
C PHE A 265 28.99 0.38 -40.31
N ASN A 266 28.87 1.32 -41.24
CA ASN A 266 27.66 2.12 -41.40
C ASN A 266 26.45 1.27 -41.82
N THR A 267 26.67 0.19 -42.58
CA THR A 267 25.62 -0.76 -42.96
C THR A 267 25.15 -1.56 -41.76
N LEU A 268 26.07 -2.06 -40.93
CA LEU A 268 25.73 -2.74 -39.67
C LEU A 268 24.96 -1.81 -38.74
N MET A 269 25.38 -0.56 -38.60
CA MET A 269 24.69 0.41 -37.75
C MET A 269 23.26 0.73 -38.20
N LYS A 270 22.91 0.56 -39.48
CA LYS A 270 21.50 0.64 -39.91
C LYS A 270 20.67 -0.49 -39.30
N THR A 271 21.21 -1.70 -39.27
CA THR A 271 20.52 -2.86 -38.67
C THR A 271 20.43 -2.75 -37.14
N VAL A 272 21.48 -2.23 -36.49
CA VAL A 272 21.50 -1.95 -35.05
C VAL A 272 20.44 -0.91 -34.68
N LYS A 273 20.31 0.17 -35.47
CA LYS A 273 19.30 1.21 -35.24
C LYS A 273 17.86 0.75 -35.38
N MET A 274 17.61 -0.34 -36.11
CA MET A 274 16.27 -0.92 -36.27
C MET A 274 15.92 -1.91 -35.16
N ASP A 275 16.90 -2.37 -34.38
CA ASP A 275 16.66 -3.30 -33.28
C ASP A 275 16.31 -2.54 -31.99
N PRO A 276 15.10 -2.74 -31.43
CA PRO A 276 14.67 -2.06 -30.21
C PRO A 276 15.55 -2.39 -28.99
N ASN A 277 16.23 -3.53 -28.96
CA ASN A 277 17.13 -3.90 -27.87
C ASN A 277 18.50 -3.21 -27.96
N CYS A 278 18.88 -2.73 -29.15
CA CYS A 278 20.19 -2.14 -29.39
C CYS A 278 20.17 -0.61 -29.39
N ALA A 279 19.09 0.00 -29.89
CA ALA A 279 19.03 1.44 -30.10
C ALA A 279 17.69 2.06 -29.69
N HIS A 280 17.76 3.24 -29.07
CA HIS A 280 16.62 4.01 -28.61
C HIS A 280 16.66 5.45 -29.14
N GLU A 281 15.57 5.92 -29.75
CA GLU A 281 15.43 7.30 -30.24
C GLU A 281 14.82 8.19 -29.14
N ARG A 282 15.60 9.14 -28.62
CA ARG A 282 15.09 10.17 -27.71
C ARG A 282 14.83 11.46 -28.46
N ARG A 283 13.63 12.01 -28.31
CA ARG A 283 13.21 13.28 -28.94
C ARG A 283 13.26 14.43 -27.94
N LEU A 284 13.71 15.60 -28.39
CA LEU A 284 13.74 16.82 -27.56
C LEU A 284 12.33 17.21 -27.09
N ASN A 285 11.31 16.99 -27.93
CA ASN A 285 9.91 17.13 -27.54
C ASN A 285 9.16 15.85 -27.96
N PRO A 286 8.78 14.98 -26.99
CA PRO A 286 8.07 13.73 -27.27
C PRO A 286 6.73 13.90 -27.99
N ASN A 287 6.07 15.06 -27.83
CA ASN A 287 4.75 15.32 -28.38
C ASN A 287 4.79 15.88 -29.83
N LYS A 288 5.97 16.14 -30.39
CA LYS A 288 6.13 16.67 -31.76
C LYS A 288 6.97 15.72 -32.61
N LYS A 289 6.37 15.11 -33.62
CA LYS A 289 7.05 14.20 -34.58
C LYS A 289 8.21 14.83 -35.37
N LYS A 290 8.31 16.16 -35.39
CA LYS A 290 9.38 16.92 -36.07
C LYS A 290 10.42 17.53 -35.11
N SER A 291 10.41 17.18 -33.82
CA SER A 291 11.44 17.62 -32.89
C SER A 291 12.77 16.93 -33.20
N SER A 292 13.88 17.59 -32.88
CA SER A 292 15.21 17.00 -32.98
C SER A 292 15.28 15.72 -32.15
N ALA A 293 15.91 14.70 -32.71
CA ALA A 293 16.03 13.39 -32.10
C ALA A 293 17.50 12.98 -32.01
N GLN A 294 17.85 12.29 -30.94
CA GLN A 294 19.17 11.73 -30.71
C GLN A 294 19.03 10.22 -30.44
N MET A 295 19.90 9.43 -31.06
CA MET A 295 19.96 7.99 -30.85
C MET A 295 20.91 7.66 -29.71
N PHE A 296 20.45 6.79 -28.82
CA PHE A 296 21.22 6.19 -27.74
C PHE A 296 21.30 4.68 -27.94
N TYR A 297 22.38 4.06 -27.46
CA TYR A 297 22.68 2.65 -27.70
C TYR A 297 22.90 1.89 -26.40
N ASN A 298 22.45 0.64 -26.39
CA ASN A 298 22.82 -0.36 -25.39
C ASN A 298 24.09 -1.06 -25.91
N LEU A 299 25.22 -0.79 -25.27
CA LEU A 299 26.52 -1.29 -25.73
C LEU A 299 26.60 -2.81 -25.70
N ASP A 300 26.08 -3.47 -24.66
CA ASP A 300 26.16 -4.92 -24.52
C ASP A 300 25.41 -5.63 -25.65
N ALA A 301 24.14 -5.24 -25.88
CA ALA A 301 23.33 -5.81 -26.96
C ALA A 301 23.91 -5.47 -28.35
N THR A 302 24.46 -4.27 -28.50
CA THR A 302 25.06 -3.85 -29.77
C THR A 302 26.34 -4.62 -30.07
N PHE A 303 27.20 -4.85 -29.07
CA PHE A 303 28.43 -5.60 -29.28
C PHE A 303 28.19 -7.06 -29.59
N VAL A 304 27.16 -7.71 -29.03
CA VAL A 304 26.77 -9.06 -29.46
C VAL A 304 26.60 -9.15 -30.98
N LYS A 305 26.03 -8.13 -31.62
CA LYS A 305 25.87 -8.09 -33.08
C LYS A 305 27.13 -7.71 -33.84
N LEU A 306 27.99 -6.87 -33.25
CA LEU A 306 29.22 -6.43 -33.90
C LEU A 306 30.35 -7.46 -33.75
N ASP A 307 30.29 -8.30 -32.73
CA ASP A 307 31.26 -9.37 -32.47
C ASP A 307 31.25 -10.44 -33.56
N ASP A 308 30.13 -10.63 -34.28
CA ASP A 308 30.06 -11.51 -35.45
C ASP A 308 30.79 -10.93 -36.68
N ALA A 309 31.05 -9.62 -36.70
CA ALA A 309 31.59 -8.90 -37.86
C ALA A 309 33.03 -8.41 -37.69
N TYR A 310 33.57 -8.36 -36.46
CA TYR A 310 34.91 -7.85 -36.16
C TYR A 310 35.70 -8.82 -35.27
N LYS A 311 37.04 -8.82 -35.41
CA LYS A 311 37.90 -9.66 -34.57
C LYS A 311 38.11 -9.02 -33.20
N ARG A 312 37.75 -9.73 -32.13
CA ARG A 312 38.00 -9.27 -30.75
C ARG A 312 39.51 -9.27 -30.45
N MET A 313 39.98 -8.29 -29.68
CA MET A 313 41.23 -8.48 -28.92
C MET A 313 41.02 -9.60 -27.90
N ILE A 314 41.99 -10.53 -27.84
CA ILE A 314 42.07 -11.55 -26.77
C ILE A 314 42.51 -10.86 -25.49
#